data_AF-A0A1Q8G507-F1
#
_entry.id   AF-A0A1Q8G507-F1
#
_cell.length_a   1.000
_cell.length_b   1.000
_cell.length_c   1.000
_cell.angle_alpha   90.00
_cell.angle_beta   90.00
_cell.angle_gamma   90.00
#
_symmetry.space_group_name_H-M   'P 1'
#
loop_
_entity.id
_entity.type
_entity.pdbx_description
1 polymer ?
#
loop_
_entity_poly.entity_id
_entity_poly.type
_entity_poly.pdbx_seq_one_letter_code
_entity_poly.pdbx_strand_id
1 'polypeptide(L)'
;MAMTAKERKRQQREREREREKALDIKPYTMELAATERAAIAEAAKLRGFEDQTEYVMALVYKDRDMSRKENVCTYPDCRCPFDMGPDGKCVAGKPSKSEVENGTN
;
A
#
# COMPACT_ATOMS: atom_id res chain seq x y z
N MET A 1 2.20 50.21 0.27
CA MET A 1 0.75 50.13 0.52
C MET A 1 0.45 48.78 1.16
N ALA A 2 -0.32 48.72 2.25
CA ALA A 2 -0.68 47.45 2.86
C ALA A 2 -1.63 46.68 1.94
N MET A 3 -1.33 45.40 1.65
CA MET A 3 -2.20 44.58 0.79
C MET A 3 -3.61 44.49 1.37
N THR A 4 -4.59 44.64 0.50
CA THR A 4 -6.00 44.49 0.86
C THR A 4 -6.30 43.04 1.26
N ALA A 5 -7.34 42.81 2.07
CA ALA A 5 -7.73 41.46 2.47
C ALA A 5 -8.01 40.52 1.28
N LYS A 6 -8.52 41.08 0.17
CA LYS A 6 -8.80 40.35 -1.07
C LYS A 6 -7.52 39.92 -1.79
N GLU A 7 -6.51 40.78 -1.84
CA GLU A 7 -5.21 40.46 -2.45
C GLU A 7 -4.45 39.40 -1.64
N ARG A 8 -4.49 39.49 -0.31
CA ARG A 8 -3.90 38.46 0.58
C ARG A 8 -4.52 37.08 0.34
N LYS A 9 -5.85 37.01 0.25
CA LYS A 9 -6.57 35.75 -0.02
C LYS A 9 -6.25 35.18 -1.40
N ARG A 10 -6.01 36.04 -2.40
CA ARG A 10 -5.62 35.61 -3.75
C ARG A 10 -4.21 35.03 -3.76
N GLN A 11 -3.24 35.71 -3.16
CA GLN A 11 -1.87 35.21 -3.05
C GLN A 11 -1.80 33.88 -2.30
N GLN A 12 -2.61 33.71 -1.25
CA GLN A 12 -2.65 32.45 -0.51
C GLN A 12 -3.08 31.28 -1.41
N ARG A 13 -4.14 31.47 -2.22
CA ARG A 13 -4.61 30.46 -3.18
C ARG A 13 -3.59 30.16 -4.28
N GLU A 14 -2.88 31.18 -4.76
CA GLU A 14 -1.83 31.01 -5.76
C GLU A 14 -0.67 30.18 -5.19
N ARG A 15 -0.22 30.47 -3.97
CA ARG A 15 0.80 29.69 -3.26
C ARG A 15 0.37 28.24 -2.98
N GLU A 16 -0.89 28.03 -2.58
CA GLU A 16 -1.45 26.68 -2.39
C GLU A 16 -1.41 25.87 -3.68
N ARG A 17 -1.84 26.45 -4.81
CA ARG A 17 -1.79 25.81 -6.13
C ARG A 17 -0.36 25.52 -6.60
N GLU A 18 0.57 26.45 -6.36
CA GLU A 18 1.99 26.23 -6.68
C GLU A 18 2.56 25.06 -5.89
N ARG A 19 2.22 24.96 -4.59
CA ARG A 19 2.62 23.85 -3.73
C ARG A 19 2.01 22.53 -4.19
N GLU A 20 0.70 22.52 -4.49
CA GLU A 20 0.01 21.34 -5.02
C GLU A 20 0.67 20.84 -6.31
N LYS A 21 0.98 21.76 -7.24
CA LYS A 21 1.65 21.43 -8.50
C LYS A 21 3.08 20.92 -8.29
N ALA A 22 3.84 21.54 -7.39
CA ALA A 22 5.23 21.16 -7.13
C ALA A 22 5.35 19.77 -6.49
N LEU A 23 4.36 19.39 -5.69
CA LEU A 23 4.32 18.11 -4.97
C LEU A 23 3.45 17.05 -5.68
N ASP A 24 2.93 17.36 -6.87
CA ASP A 24 1.92 16.57 -7.61
C ASP A 24 0.77 16.06 -6.72
N ILE A 25 0.34 16.91 -5.78
CA ILE A 25 -0.76 16.58 -4.86
C ILE A 25 -2.06 16.66 -5.64
N LYS A 26 -2.79 15.55 -5.67
CA LYS A 26 -4.15 15.48 -6.24
C LYS A 26 -5.14 15.19 -5.12
N PRO A 27 -6.17 16.03 -4.92
CA PRO A 27 -7.19 15.78 -3.93
C PRO A 27 -7.94 14.50 -4.29
N TYR A 28 -8.14 13.63 -3.31
CA TYR A 28 -8.97 12.44 -3.43
C TYR A 28 -10.20 12.60 -2.56
N THR A 29 -11.38 12.48 -3.16
CA THR A 29 -12.67 12.54 -2.48
C THR A 29 -13.31 11.17 -2.49
N MET A 30 -13.75 10.70 -1.33
CA MET A 30 -14.42 9.41 -1.16
C MET A 30 -15.75 9.62 -0.45
N GLU A 31 -16.79 8.94 -0.95
CA GLU A 31 -18.07 8.88 -0.28
C GLU A 31 -17.99 7.87 0.87
N LEU A 32 -18.33 8.32 2.08
CA LEU A 32 -18.28 7.51 3.29
C LEU A 32 -19.59 7.66 4.05
N ALA A 33 -20.11 6.54 4.55
CA ALA A 33 -21.19 6.53 5.51
C ALA A 33 -20.78 7.27 6.80
N ALA A 34 -21.76 7.80 7.53
CA ALA A 34 -21.49 8.50 8.78
C ALA A 34 -20.76 7.61 9.81
N THR A 35 -21.10 6.32 9.83
CA THR A 35 -20.48 5.30 10.68
C THR A 35 -19.00 5.07 10.32
N GLU A 36 -18.67 5.00 9.03
CA GLU A 36 -17.30 4.81 8.55
C GLU A 36 -16.42 6.01 8.92
N ARG A 37 -16.93 7.24 8.73
CA ARG A 37 -16.22 8.46 9.14
C ARG A 37 -15.96 8.48 10.65
N ALA A 38 -16.94 8.10 11.45
CA ALA A 38 -16.80 8.03 12.90
C ALA A 38 -15.74 7.00 13.30
N ALA A 39 -15.78 5.81 12.70
CA ALA A 39 -14.80 4.76 12.94
C ALA A 39 -13.38 5.18 12.58
N ILE A 40 -13.18 5.87 11.45
CA ILE A 40 -11.87 6.42 11.05
C ILE A 40 -11.39 7.45 12.06
N ALA A 41 -12.24 8.38 12.49
CA ALA A 41 -11.89 9.42 13.44
C ALA A 41 -11.49 8.84 14.81
N GLU A 42 -12.27 7.88 15.32
CA GLU A 42 -11.98 7.20 16.58
C GLU A 42 -10.67 6.40 16.49
N ALA A 43 -10.49 5.65 15.41
CA ALA A 43 -9.32 4.84 15.15
C ALA A 43 -8.03 5.67 15.03
N ALA A 44 -8.12 6.85 14.40
CA ALA A 44 -7.00 7.79 14.29
C ALA A 44 -6.60 8.32 15.67
N LYS A 45 -7.57 8.79 16.46
CA LYS A 45 -7.35 9.30 17.82
C LYS A 45 -6.76 8.24 18.75
N LEU A 46 -7.31 7.03 18.73
CA LEU A 46 -6.86 5.93 19.60
C LEU A 46 -5.41 5.53 19.32
N ARG A 47 -4.96 5.68 18.07
CA ARG A 47 -3.58 5.38 17.66
C ARG A 47 -2.65 6.59 17.69
N GLY A 48 -3.14 7.75 18.15
CA GLY A 48 -2.34 8.96 18.34
C GLY A 48 -1.96 9.70 17.06
N PHE A 49 -2.71 9.53 15.97
CA PHE A 49 -2.50 10.29 14.74
C PHE A 49 -3.02 11.73 14.90
N GLU A 50 -2.33 12.70 14.31
CA GLU A 50 -2.74 14.11 14.33
C GLU A 50 -3.90 14.36 13.35
N ASP A 51 -3.93 13.61 12.25
CA ASP A 51 -4.94 13.73 11.21
C ASP A 51 -5.49 12.38 10.74
N GLN A 52 -6.75 12.37 10.32
CA GLN A 52 -7.41 11.18 9.76
C GLN A 52 -6.74 10.75 8.46
N THR A 53 -6.27 11.70 7.64
CA THR A 53 -5.55 11.37 6.40
C THR A 53 -4.24 10.64 6.69
N GLU A 54 -3.51 11.03 7.73
CA GLU A 54 -2.28 10.35 8.15
C GLU A 54 -2.55 8.89 8.54
N TYR A 55 -3.61 8.67 9.32
CA TYR A 55 -4.04 7.32 9.68
C TYR A 55 -4.38 6.47 8.45
N VAL A 56 -5.16 7.00 7.51
CA VAL A 56 -5.52 6.27 6.28
C VAL A 56 -4.28 5.96 5.44
N MET A 57 -3.34 6.90 5.30
CA MET A 57 -2.10 6.66 4.57
C MET A 57 -1.22 5.62 5.26
N ALA A 58 -1.16 5.61 6.60
CA ALA A 58 -0.44 4.58 7.34
C ALA A 58 -0.99 3.17 7.09
N LEU A 59 -2.32 3.03 6.97
CA LEU A 59 -2.94 1.75 6.60
C LEU A 59 -2.52 1.30 5.19
N VAL A 60 -2.55 2.20 4.22
CA VAL A 60 -2.15 1.92 2.83
C VAL A 60 -0.68 1.49 2.75
N TYR A 61 0.22 2.19 3.45
CA TYR A 61 1.63 1.80 3.47
C TYR A 61 1.86 0.46 4.16
N LYS A 62 1.16 0.21 5.27
CA LYS A 62 1.23 -1.08 5.96
C LYS A 62 0.78 -2.22 5.04
N ASP A 63 -0.34 -2.05 4.35
CA ASP A 63 -0.87 -3.04 3.41
C ASP A 63 0.10 -3.31 2.25
N ARG A 64 0.65 -2.24 1.65
CA ARG A 64 1.68 -2.34 0.61
C ARG A 64 2.91 -3.13 1.08
N ASP A 65 3.40 -2.83 2.28
CA ASP A 65 4.63 -3.42 2.80
C ASP A 65 4.41 -4.87 3.28
N MET A 66 3.22 -5.21 3.76
CA MET A 66 2.81 -6.60 4.04
C MET A 66 2.67 -7.41 2.75
N SER A 67 1.98 -6.86 1.76
CA SER A 67 1.82 -7.49 0.44
C SER A 67 3.16 -7.79 -0.23
N ARG A 68 4.17 -6.94 -0.05
CA ARG A 68 5.54 -7.20 -0.54
C ARG A 68 6.27 -8.29 0.24
N LYS A 69 5.96 -8.50 1.51
CA LYS A 69 6.60 -9.58 2.31
C LYS A 69 5.95 -10.93 2.04
N GLU A 70 4.64 -10.95 1.81
CA GLU A 70 3.89 -12.19 1.57
C GLU A 70 4.08 -12.72 0.14
N ASN A 71 4.35 -11.85 -0.84
CA ASN A 71 4.50 -12.25 -2.25
C ASN A 71 5.95 -12.48 -2.72
N VAL A 72 6.96 -12.38 -1.85
CA VAL A 72 8.36 -12.60 -2.24
C VAL A 72 8.76 -14.06 -2.02
N CYS A 73 8.35 -14.89 -2.99
CA CYS A 73 9.07 -16.11 -3.33
C CYS A 73 10.46 -15.73 -3.83
N THR A 74 11.49 -15.90 -3.00
CA THR A 74 12.89 -15.68 -3.39
C THR A 74 13.56 -17.03 -3.64
N TYR A 75 13.71 -17.43 -4.91
CA TYR A 75 14.68 -18.45 -5.26
C TYR A 75 16.09 -17.91 -4.89
N PRO A 76 16.95 -18.69 -4.21
CA PRO A 76 17.03 -20.15 -4.19
C PRO A 76 16.37 -20.84 -2.98
N ASP A 77 15.71 -20.11 -2.09
CA ASP A 77 15.11 -20.69 -0.90
C ASP A 77 13.73 -21.25 -1.24
N CYS A 78 13.53 -22.54 -0.98
CA CYS A 78 12.31 -23.27 -1.31
C CYS A 78 11.16 -22.92 -0.36
N ARG A 79 10.66 -21.69 -0.47
CA ARG A 79 9.67 -21.07 0.44
C ARG A 79 8.30 -20.88 -0.22
N CYS A 80 8.13 -21.38 -1.44
CA CYS A 80 6.89 -21.23 -2.19
C CYS A 80 5.94 -22.41 -1.93
N PRO A 81 4.62 -22.17 -1.76
CA PRO A 81 3.64 -23.23 -1.54
C PRO A 81 3.61 -24.28 -2.66
N PHE A 82 3.93 -23.87 -3.90
CA PHE A 82 3.97 -24.76 -5.07
C PHE A 82 5.27 -25.57 -5.17
N ASP A 83 6.34 -25.13 -4.50
CA ASP A 83 7.64 -25.80 -4.52
C ASP A 83 7.78 -26.85 -3.41
N MET A 84 6.76 -27.02 -2.56
CA MET A 84 6.74 -28.05 -1.53
C MET A 84 5.88 -29.24 -1.96
N GLY A 85 6.49 -30.42 -2.03
CA GLY A 85 5.74 -31.67 -2.16
C GLY A 85 4.87 -31.94 -0.94
N PRO A 86 3.96 -32.93 -1.01
CA PRO A 86 3.07 -33.30 0.10
C PRO A 86 3.82 -33.70 1.38
N ASP A 87 5.08 -34.10 1.25
CA ASP A 87 6.02 -34.45 2.32
C ASP A 87 6.89 -33.26 2.80
N GLY A 88 6.55 -32.02 2.41
CA GLY A 88 7.21 -30.78 2.85
C GLY A 88 8.62 -30.58 2.30
N LYS A 89 9.02 -31.41 1.32
CA LYS A 89 10.33 -31.34 0.66
C LYS A 89 10.27 -30.46 -0.57
N CYS A 90 11.30 -29.64 -0.73
CA CYS A 90 11.54 -28.84 -1.92
C CYS A 90 11.59 -29.72 -3.19
N VAL A 91 10.76 -29.39 -4.19
CA VAL A 91 10.74 -30.02 -5.53
C VAL A 91 11.41 -29.17 -6.62
N ALA A 92 11.99 -28.02 -6.26
CA ALA A 92 12.81 -27.20 -7.15
C ALA A 92 13.84 -28.05 -7.92
N GLY A 93 13.74 -28.08 -9.24
CA GLY A 93 14.70 -28.77 -10.12
C GLY A 93 14.64 -30.30 -10.12
N LYS A 94 13.64 -30.94 -9.48
CA LYS A 94 13.43 -32.39 -9.63
C LYS A 94 12.55 -32.64 -10.86
N PRO A 95 12.95 -33.55 -11.77
CA PRO A 95 12.06 -33.95 -12.85
C PRO A 95 10.76 -34.50 -12.26
N SER A 96 9.65 -34.10 -12.86
CA SER A 96 8.33 -34.58 -12.46
C SER A 96 8.31 -36.11 -12.61
N LYS A 97 7.66 -36.84 -11.69
CA LYS A 97 7.58 -38.32 -11.80
C LYS A 97 7.01 -38.80 -13.15
N SER A 98 6.21 -37.97 -13.81
CA SER A 98 5.72 -38.20 -15.18
C SER A 98 6.80 -38.24 -16.27
N GLU A 99 7.99 -37.69 -16.01
CA GLU A 99 9.14 -37.74 -16.92
C GLU A 99 10.07 -38.94 -16.65
N VAL A 100 10.00 -39.56 -15.47
CA VAL A 100 10.83 -40.71 -15.10
C VAL A 100 10.25 -42.03 -15.62
N GLU A 101 8.92 -42.13 -15.77
CA GLU A 101 8.27 -43.37 -16.25
C GLU A 101 8.29 -43.54 -17.79
N ASN A 102 8.63 -42.49 -18.55
CA ASN A 102 8.62 -42.53 -20.02
C ASN A 102 10.01 -42.42 -20.67
N GLY A 103 11.09 -42.54 -19.90
CA GLY A 103 12.43 -42.20 -20.38
C GLY A 103 13.53 -43.12 -19.89
N THR A 104 13.48 -44.41 -20.21
CA THR A 104 14.63 -45.19 -20.71
C THR A 104 14.22 -46.65 -20.99
N ASN A 105 14.63 -47.13 -22.16
CA ASN A 105 14.53 -48.51 -22.66
C ASN A 105 14.91 -49.60 -21.65
#